data_AF-A0A7C2J753-F1
#
_entry.id   AF-A0A7C2J753-F1
#
_cell.length_a   1.000
_cell.length_b   1.000
_cell.length_c   1.000
_cell.angle_alpha   90.00
_cell.angle_beta   90.00
_cell.angle_gamma   90.00
#
_symmetry.space_group_name_H-M   'P 1'
#
loop_
_entity.id
_entity.type
_entity.pdbx_description
1 polymer ?
#
loop_
_entity_poly.entity_id
_entity_poly.type
_entity_poly.pdbx_seq_one_letter_code
_entity_poly.pdbx_strand_id
1 'polypeptide(L)'
;MDEKTEEAIKIFISWSGEKSKAVAEALRKWMPRVIGKKYIDSWMSEHDITAGAEWRNELRKALRTARYAIVCITETNYNSPWINYEVGYLVGANDTKAGAGNIGICPYLCGVSKDEIKKTPLDAYQAKSGNKEETLKLIEAIHKAAGEPLEEDQLQIIFEKYWIDLENDLKNLPHEPVEEPKSLPHEPGASQISESVEEDLFVYLQEKQKPRTPLPAKVYRLSLFNPLNRLRKGHVVTQWQPIMETSHIPKDRVLISDHRGDILPSQIDFIDPEEPSSAVLVFSLDKEVPYSPEGGSGPPFVNIVEREQSQTPTDDPQSRDTTDHPRCEVNNLKGQVKLINNLLEVSLELAPAPLGTDKRFFAGSVSSVQYKVSENKSVEILDAFGEAIGKTDDLKRCMQIDRLDRLDRLHATETINVLIEEPYEIVSKSSGPVRASVTIRSQPVDCEFRMPHSPRTHELRCRLQRVISLYKDANYLLEELKIMVVSDGGLDIDKMAKIPFGIRYFSYINFGNAIECKDYWSKVSRSKWFAVGTEWEPSPGYGFASDARKDRMRNPHREYDDKSNEHKTLSWDLSVVQSALCLHLFKNGEPPDKLQSEVEMRWSELIDKPITASLQ
;
A
#
# COMPACT_ATOMS: atom_id res chain seq x y z
N MET A 1 -43.85 -29.91 19.79
CA MET A 1 -44.50 -28.61 20.05
C MET A 1 -43.36 -27.75 20.52
N ASP A 2 -42.62 -27.21 19.56
CA ASP A 2 -41.40 -26.46 19.86
C ASP A 2 -41.83 -25.06 20.29
N GLU A 3 -41.63 -24.74 21.57
CA GLU A 3 -41.76 -23.39 22.10
C GLU A 3 -40.80 -22.48 21.31
N LYS A 4 -41.36 -21.64 20.42
CA LYS A 4 -40.65 -20.47 19.92
C LYS A 4 -40.39 -19.56 21.11
N THR A 5 -39.15 -19.54 21.60
CA THR A 5 -38.69 -18.48 22.48
C THR A 5 -38.83 -17.15 21.74
N GLU A 6 -39.76 -16.29 22.17
CA GLU A 6 -39.88 -14.90 21.72
C GLU A 6 -38.57 -14.16 22.05
N GLU A 7 -37.76 -13.86 21.04
CA GLU A 7 -36.57 -13.02 21.21
C GLU A 7 -36.96 -11.54 21.22
N ALA A 8 -36.55 -10.81 22.27
CA ALA A 8 -36.73 -9.37 22.40
C ALA A 8 -36.13 -8.60 21.20
N ILE A 9 -36.78 -7.51 20.77
CA ILE A 9 -36.24 -6.67 19.71
C ILE A 9 -34.99 -5.94 20.21
N LYS A 10 -33.87 -6.15 19.50
CA LYS A 10 -32.60 -5.48 19.78
C LYS A 10 -32.61 -4.08 19.19
N ILE A 11 -32.46 -3.08 20.05
CA ILE A 11 -32.44 -1.66 19.68
C ILE A 11 -31.08 -1.09 19.99
N PHE A 12 -30.42 -0.55 18.98
CA PHE A 12 -29.19 0.20 19.12
C PHE A 12 -29.51 1.69 19.37
N ILE A 13 -28.95 2.29 20.41
CA ILE A 13 -29.11 3.72 20.69
C ILE A 13 -27.77 4.43 20.52
N SER A 14 -27.64 5.17 19.41
CA SER A 14 -26.47 5.97 19.05
C SER A 14 -26.54 7.35 19.72
N TRP A 15 -25.38 7.83 20.18
CA TRP A 15 -25.23 9.12 20.83
C TRP A 15 -23.80 9.68 20.63
N SER A 16 -23.66 11.00 20.69
CA SER A 16 -22.37 11.70 20.65
C SER A 16 -22.49 13.02 21.41
N GLY A 17 -21.63 13.24 22.40
CA GLY A 17 -21.69 14.41 23.29
C GLY A 17 -22.65 14.21 24.48
N GLU A 18 -22.49 15.04 25.51
CA GLU A 18 -23.16 14.85 26.81
C GLU A 18 -24.68 15.05 26.70
N LYS A 19 -25.10 16.04 25.90
CA LYS A 19 -26.53 16.30 25.66
C LYS A 19 -27.22 15.13 24.96
N SER A 20 -26.56 14.55 23.96
CA SER A 20 -27.08 13.37 23.24
C SER A 20 -27.05 12.11 24.09
N LYS A 21 -26.04 11.96 24.97
CA LYS A 21 -25.95 10.85 25.92
C LYS A 21 -27.15 10.85 26.86
N ALA A 22 -27.50 12.01 27.41
CA ALA A 22 -28.66 12.16 28.28
C ALA A 22 -29.99 11.79 27.57
N VAL A 23 -30.14 12.15 26.28
CA VAL A 23 -31.28 11.71 25.46
C VAL A 23 -31.32 10.17 25.32
N ALA A 24 -30.18 9.56 25.01
CA ALA A 24 -30.05 8.11 24.86
C ALA A 24 -30.39 7.36 26.15
N GLU A 25 -29.90 7.84 27.30
CA GLU A 25 -30.19 7.27 28.62
C GLU A 25 -31.68 7.39 28.97
N ALA A 26 -32.29 8.55 28.69
CA ALA A 26 -33.71 8.78 28.92
C ALA A 26 -34.57 7.78 28.11
N LEU A 27 -34.28 7.63 26.81
CA LEU A 27 -34.97 6.66 25.96
C LEU A 27 -34.75 5.22 26.43
N ARG A 28 -33.51 4.82 26.73
CA ARG A 28 -33.17 3.47 27.21
C ARG A 28 -33.92 3.09 28.49
N LYS A 29 -34.03 4.03 29.43
CA LYS A 29 -34.74 3.84 30.70
C LYS A 29 -36.26 3.83 30.52
N TRP A 30 -36.78 4.62 29.60
CA TRP A 30 -38.21 4.85 29.40
C TRP A 30 -38.88 3.79 28.52
N MET A 31 -38.27 3.41 27.39
CA MET A 31 -38.89 2.48 26.42
C MET A 31 -39.34 1.13 27.04
N PRO A 32 -38.58 0.47 27.95
CA PRO A 32 -39.04 -0.76 28.59
C PRO A 32 -40.30 -0.62 29.44
N ARG A 33 -40.66 0.60 29.88
CA ARG A 33 -41.91 0.88 30.62
C ARG A 33 -43.12 0.96 29.69
N VAL A 34 -42.89 1.34 28.44
CA VAL A 34 -43.95 1.53 27.43
C VAL A 34 -44.17 0.28 26.60
N ILE A 35 -43.10 -0.26 26.03
CA ILE A 35 -43.15 -1.47 25.17
C ILE A 35 -43.17 -2.74 26.02
N GLY A 36 -42.62 -2.68 27.24
CA GLY A 36 -42.49 -3.82 28.15
C GLY A 36 -41.09 -4.45 28.08
N LYS A 37 -40.46 -4.63 29.24
CA LYS A 37 -39.08 -5.13 29.38
C LYS A 37 -38.81 -6.49 28.73
N LYS A 38 -39.82 -7.34 28.55
CA LYS A 38 -39.68 -8.65 27.87
C LYS A 38 -39.42 -8.49 26.37
N TYR A 39 -39.92 -7.40 25.77
CA TYR A 39 -39.99 -7.27 24.32
C TYR A 39 -38.87 -6.42 23.72
N ILE A 40 -38.10 -5.71 24.54
CA ILE A 40 -37.05 -4.78 24.10
C ILE A 40 -35.73 -5.05 24.81
N ASP A 41 -34.66 -5.10 24.02
CA ASP A 41 -33.28 -5.16 24.47
C ASP A 41 -32.54 -3.93 23.92
N SER A 42 -32.35 -2.91 24.76
CA SER A 42 -31.75 -1.64 24.37
C SER A 42 -30.27 -1.62 24.69
N TRP A 43 -29.45 -1.52 23.65
CA TRP A 43 -27.99 -1.48 23.72
C TRP A 43 -27.49 -0.05 23.56
N MET A 44 -26.64 0.40 24.49
CA MET A 44 -25.94 1.68 24.48
C MET A 44 -24.50 1.46 24.94
N SER A 45 -23.54 2.06 24.22
CA SER A 45 -22.10 1.87 24.44
C SER A 45 -21.65 2.15 25.88
N GLU A 46 -22.23 3.15 26.55
CA GLU A 46 -21.92 3.49 27.95
C GLU A 46 -22.24 2.35 28.95
N HIS A 47 -23.29 1.57 28.70
CA HIS A 47 -23.83 0.63 29.69
C HIS A 47 -23.58 -0.83 29.35
N ASP A 48 -23.49 -1.14 28.06
CA ASP A 48 -23.54 -2.52 27.57
C ASP A 48 -22.18 -3.02 27.07
N ILE A 49 -21.14 -2.19 27.14
CA ILE A 49 -19.74 -2.61 26.99
C ILE A 49 -19.19 -2.97 28.37
N THR A 50 -18.88 -4.25 28.57
CA THR A 50 -18.26 -4.73 29.83
C THR A 50 -16.82 -4.25 29.93
N ALA A 51 -16.38 -3.82 31.12
CA ALA A 51 -14.99 -3.48 31.37
C ALA A 51 -14.06 -4.65 30.99
N GLY A 52 -13.12 -4.42 30.09
CA GLY A 52 -12.21 -5.44 29.54
C GLY A 52 -12.73 -6.18 28.30
N ALA A 53 -13.96 -5.92 27.85
CA ALA A 53 -14.44 -6.38 26.55
C ALA A 53 -13.82 -5.53 25.43
N GLU A 54 -13.57 -6.14 24.28
CA GLU A 54 -13.16 -5.41 23.09
C GLU A 54 -14.33 -4.59 22.56
N TRP A 55 -14.38 -3.32 22.96
CA TRP A 55 -15.54 -2.43 22.79
C TRP A 55 -16.02 -2.30 21.34
N ARG A 56 -15.09 -2.34 20.36
CA ARG A 56 -15.42 -2.28 18.92
C ARG A 56 -16.14 -3.53 18.44
N ASN A 57 -15.82 -4.70 18.98
CA ASN A 57 -16.49 -5.95 18.63
C ASN A 57 -17.88 -6.04 19.28
N GLU A 58 -18.04 -5.60 20.53
CA GLU A 58 -19.37 -5.49 21.15
C GLU A 58 -20.25 -4.44 20.42
N LEU A 59 -19.68 -3.30 20.04
CA LEU A 59 -20.35 -2.29 19.20
C LEU A 59 -20.78 -2.87 17.84
N ARG A 60 -19.89 -3.52 17.10
CA ARG A 60 -20.21 -4.15 15.80
C ARG A 60 -21.24 -5.27 15.92
N LYS A 61 -21.19 -6.05 17.00
CA LYS A 61 -22.16 -7.11 17.31
C LYS A 61 -23.52 -6.51 17.62
N ALA A 62 -23.58 -5.44 18.41
CA ALA A 62 -24.81 -4.70 18.68
C ALA A 62 -25.40 -4.13 17.38
N LEU A 63 -24.59 -3.44 16.57
CA LEU A 63 -25.01 -2.89 15.26
C LEU A 63 -25.51 -3.98 14.29
N ARG A 64 -24.85 -5.15 14.22
CA ARG A 64 -25.26 -6.27 13.35
C ARG A 64 -26.50 -7.01 13.82
N THR A 65 -26.74 -7.06 15.13
CA THR A 65 -27.87 -7.81 15.71
C THR A 65 -29.06 -6.93 16.02
N ALA A 66 -28.89 -5.61 15.98
CA ALA A 66 -29.97 -4.65 16.11
C ALA A 66 -30.97 -4.79 14.96
N ARG A 67 -32.26 -4.77 15.32
CA ARG A 67 -33.38 -4.71 14.37
C ARG A 67 -33.90 -3.28 14.21
N TYR A 68 -33.52 -2.40 15.13
CA TYR A 68 -33.81 -0.97 15.08
C TYR A 68 -32.62 -0.17 15.61
N ALA A 69 -32.36 1.01 15.05
CA ALA A 69 -31.36 1.95 15.51
C ALA A 69 -31.99 3.34 15.70
N ILE A 70 -31.82 3.89 16.90
CA ILE A 70 -32.23 5.26 17.25
C ILE A 70 -30.96 6.10 17.32
N VAL A 71 -30.88 7.15 16.50
CA VAL A 71 -29.72 8.04 16.44
C VAL A 71 -30.08 9.36 17.10
N CYS A 72 -29.55 9.61 18.30
CA CYS A 72 -29.89 10.81 19.08
C CYS A 72 -29.14 12.03 18.51
N ILE A 73 -29.90 12.99 17.97
CA ILE A 73 -29.37 14.19 17.33
C ILE A 73 -29.73 15.43 18.14
N THR A 74 -28.72 16.22 18.47
CA THR A 74 -28.80 17.51 19.15
C THR A 74 -28.12 18.59 18.32
N GLU A 75 -28.36 19.85 18.67
CA GLU A 75 -27.74 21.01 18.02
C GLU A 75 -26.20 21.00 18.07
N THR A 76 -25.64 20.18 18.97
CA THR A 76 -24.21 20.00 19.17
C THR A 76 -23.59 18.87 18.35
N ASN A 77 -24.38 17.93 17.79
CA ASN A 77 -23.82 16.69 17.22
C ASN A 77 -24.34 16.30 15.82
N TYR A 78 -25.22 17.08 15.19
CA TYR A 78 -25.83 16.73 13.90
C TYR A 78 -24.81 16.55 12.75
N ASN A 79 -23.62 17.17 12.86
CA ASN A 79 -22.48 16.97 11.95
C ASN A 79 -21.37 16.08 12.55
N SER A 80 -21.63 15.37 13.65
CA SER A 80 -20.62 14.55 14.33
C SER A 80 -20.08 13.45 13.40
N PRO A 81 -18.75 13.40 13.15
CA PRO A 81 -18.13 12.30 12.41
C PRO A 81 -18.42 10.93 13.04
N TRP A 82 -18.59 10.88 14.37
CA TRP A 82 -18.94 9.66 15.10
C TRP A 82 -20.32 9.12 14.70
N ILE A 83 -21.32 10.00 14.63
CA ILE A 83 -22.67 9.63 14.19
C ILE A 83 -22.67 9.18 12.74
N ASN A 84 -21.93 9.87 11.86
CA ASN A 84 -21.83 9.49 10.45
C ASN A 84 -21.17 8.11 10.27
N TYR A 85 -20.20 7.75 11.12
CA TYR A 85 -19.56 6.43 11.10
C TYR A 85 -20.55 5.32 11.51
N GLU A 86 -21.27 5.48 12.62
CA GLU A 86 -22.23 4.48 13.11
C GLU A 86 -23.38 4.28 12.10
N VAL A 87 -23.90 5.37 11.53
CA VAL A 87 -24.93 5.34 10.49
C VAL A 87 -24.41 4.66 9.23
N GLY A 88 -23.20 4.99 8.76
CA GLY A 88 -22.58 4.36 7.61
C GLY A 88 -22.41 2.84 7.77
N TYR A 89 -22.08 2.39 8.99
CA TYR A 89 -21.99 0.96 9.29
C TYR A 89 -23.36 0.27 9.23
N LEU A 90 -24.40 0.90 9.78
CA LEU A 90 -25.77 0.39 9.72
C LEU A 90 -26.30 0.31 8.27
N VAL A 91 -25.96 1.29 7.42
CA VAL A 91 -26.29 1.28 5.99
C VAL A 91 -25.62 0.11 5.28
N GLY A 92 -24.31 -0.06 5.48
CA GLY A 92 -23.56 -1.17 4.86
C GLY A 92 -24.01 -2.55 5.31
N ALA A 93 -24.51 -2.68 6.55
CA ALA A 93 -25.08 -3.93 7.05
C ALA A 93 -26.41 -4.30 6.36
N ASN A 94 -27.20 -3.30 5.91
CA ASN A 94 -28.46 -3.50 5.19
C ASN A 94 -28.30 -3.93 3.72
N ASP A 95 -27.16 -3.63 3.09
CA ASP A 95 -26.96 -3.80 1.64
C ASP A 95 -26.41 -5.18 1.22
N THR A 96 -26.14 -6.07 2.19
CA THR A 96 -25.53 -7.38 1.93
C THR A 96 -26.55 -8.51 1.97
N LYS A 97 -26.44 -9.45 1.02
CA LYS A 97 -27.12 -10.77 1.00
C LYS A 97 -26.71 -11.69 2.17
N ALA A 98 -26.28 -11.12 3.30
CA ALA A 98 -25.80 -11.79 4.50
C ALA A 98 -26.80 -11.63 5.66
N GLY A 99 -28.04 -12.09 5.46
CA GLY A 99 -28.93 -12.56 6.53
C GLY A 99 -29.41 -11.59 7.62
N ALA A 100 -28.99 -10.32 7.66
CA ALA A 100 -29.58 -9.31 8.52
C ALA A 100 -30.79 -8.70 7.80
N GLY A 101 -32.00 -8.96 8.29
CA GLY A 101 -33.21 -8.32 7.78
C GLY A 101 -33.13 -6.79 7.90
N ASN A 102 -33.86 -6.09 7.03
CA ASN A 102 -33.97 -4.63 6.93
C ASN A 102 -33.96 -3.93 8.33
N ILE A 103 -32.84 -3.31 8.72
CA ILE A 103 -32.76 -2.55 9.99
C ILE A 103 -33.52 -1.22 9.85
N GLY A 104 -34.40 -0.90 10.80
CA GLY A 104 -35.01 0.43 10.89
C GLY A 104 -34.03 1.44 11.49
N ILE A 105 -33.71 2.52 10.78
CA ILE A 105 -32.84 3.60 11.29
C ILE A 105 -33.70 4.87 11.45
N CYS A 106 -33.67 5.46 12.63
CA CYS A 106 -34.45 6.66 12.96
C CYS A 106 -33.58 7.73 13.62
N PRO A 107 -33.30 8.86 12.93
CA PRO A 107 -32.79 10.06 13.57
C PRO A 107 -33.82 10.63 14.54
N TYR A 108 -33.45 10.80 15.81
CA TYR A 108 -34.31 11.35 16.87
C TYR A 108 -33.80 12.73 17.30
N LEU A 109 -34.53 13.77 16.92
CA LEU A 109 -34.08 15.17 16.97
C LEU A 109 -34.52 15.86 18.27
N CYS A 110 -33.55 16.29 19.08
CA CYS A 110 -33.76 17.04 20.32
C CYS A 110 -33.17 18.44 20.19
N GLY A 111 -34.02 19.42 19.91
CA GLY A 111 -33.60 20.81 19.69
C GLY A 111 -33.04 21.09 18.29
N VAL A 112 -33.21 20.16 17.34
CA VAL A 112 -32.76 20.29 15.94
C VAL A 112 -33.97 20.21 15.00
N SER A 113 -33.99 21.07 14.00
CA SER A 113 -35.00 21.05 12.95
C SER A 113 -34.68 20.00 11.88
N LYS A 114 -35.72 19.48 11.20
CA LYS A 114 -35.53 18.51 10.10
C LYS A 114 -34.74 19.10 8.92
N ASP A 115 -34.68 20.43 8.78
CA ASP A 115 -33.92 21.09 7.72
C ASP A 115 -32.41 21.04 7.95
N GLU A 116 -31.97 21.01 9.21
CA GLU A 116 -30.53 21.01 9.56
C GLU A 116 -29.83 19.68 9.22
N ILE A 117 -30.58 18.58 9.21
CA ILE A 117 -30.04 17.25 8.86
C ILE A 117 -30.00 16.98 7.35
N LYS A 118 -30.61 17.83 6.49
CA LYS A 118 -30.69 17.64 5.02
C LYS A 118 -29.32 17.60 4.33
N LYS A 119 -28.28 18.11 4.97
CA LYS A 119 -26.90 18.12 4.45
C LYS A 119 -26.06 16.95 4.95
N THR A 120 -26.68 15.99 5.63
CA THR A 120 -26.01 14.87 6.29
C THR A 120 -26.51 13.54 5.71
N PRO A 121 -25.76 12.43 5.86
CA PRO A 121 -26.22 11.10 5.48
C PRO A 121 -27.55 10.67 6.14
N LEU A 122 -27.97 11.35 7.22
CA LEU A 122 -29.23 11.10 7.91
C LEU A 122 -30.47 11.54 7.12
N ASP A 123 -30.32 12.37 6.08
CA ASP A 123 -31.44 12.81 5.22
C ASP A 123 -32.16 11.65 4.52
N ALA A 124 -31.45 10.53 4.31
CA ALA A 124 -32.01 9.32 3.74
C ALA A 124 -33.07 8.64 4.64
N TYR A 125 -33.20 9.06 5.91
CA TYR A 125 -34.04 8.42 6.92
C TYR A 125 -35.12 9.36 7.48
N GLN A 126 -36.29 8.81 7.80
CA GLN A 126 -37.40 9.59 8.35
C GLN A 126 -37.14 9.99 9.81
N ALA A 127 -36.63 11.21 10.02
CA ALA A 127 -36.39 11.75 11.35
C ALA A 127 -37.68 12.02 12.16
N LYS A 128 -37.58 11.81 13.48
CA LYS A 128 -38.62 12.11 14.47
C LYS A 128 -38.11 13.14 15.47
N SER A 129 -38.84 14.23 15.64
CA SER A 129 -38.62 15.21 16.69
C SER A 129 -38.98 14.61 18.05
N GLY A 130 -38.25 15.00 19.09
CA GLY A 130 -38.48 14.59 20.48
C GLY A 130 -39.72 15.23 21.11
N ASN A 131 -40.84 15.20 20.41
CA ASN A 131 -42.15 15.62 20.87
C ASN A 131 -43.09 14.40 20.96
N LYS A 132 -44.20 14.56 21.66
CA LYS A 132 -45.14 13.49 21.98
C LYS A 132 -45.62 12.73 20.74
N GLU A 133 -46.06 13.48 19.73
CA GLU A 133 -46.68 12.93 18.52
C GLU A 133 -45.69 12.11 17.69
N GLU A 134 -44.47 12.61 17.50
CA GLU A 134 -43.45 11.92 16.70
C GLU A 134 -42.77 10.78 17.47
N THR A 135 -42.67 10.90 18.80
CA THR A 135 -42.18 9.80 19.65
C THR A 135 -43.18 8.66 19.70
N LEU A 136 -44.49 8.93 19.74
CA LEU A 136 -45.51 7.87 19.64
C LEU A 136 -45.34 7.07 18.34
N LYS A 137 -45.16 7.75 17.20
CA LYS A 137 -44.91 7.10 15.90
C LYS A 137 -43.64 6.25 15.88
N LEU A 138 -42.58 6.70 16.56
CA LEU A 138 -41.35 5.90 16.71
C LEU A 138 -41.63 4.61 17.48
N ILE A 139 -42.37 4.71 18.59
CA ILE A 139 -42.70 3.58 19.44
C ILE A 139 -43.64 2.59 18.74
N GLU A 140 -44.64 3.07 18.01
CA GLU A 140 -45.49 2.23 17.15
C GLU A 140 -44.67 1.47 16.10
N ALA A 141 -43.68 2.12 15.47
CA ALA A 141 -42.81 1.48 14.48
C ALA A 141 -41.91 0.40 15.09
N ILE A 142 -41.30 0.68 16.25
CA ILE A 142 -40.49 -0.30 17.01
C ILE A 142 -41.35 -1.48 17.47
N HIS A 143 -42.53 -1.19 18.02
CA HIS A 143 -43.49 -2.18 18.50
C HIS A 143 -43.95 -3.10 17.36
N LYS A 144 -44.27 -2.53 16.19
CA LYS A 144 -44.57 -3.31 14.98
C LYS A 144 -43.41 -4.19 14.52
N ALA A 145 -42.17 -3.72 14.66
CA ALA A 145 -40.98 -4.50 14.33
C ALA A 145 -40.72 -5.66 15.31
N ALA A 146 -41.20 -5.57 16.56
CA ALA A 146 -41.03 -6.59 17.60
C ALA A 146 -41.83 -7.87 17.34
N GLY A 147 -42.87 -7.81 16.50
CA GLY A 147 -43.54 -9.01 15.96
C GLY A 147 -44.72 -9.55 16.76
N GLU A 148 -45.02 -9.02 17.95
CA GLU A 148 -46.23 -9.34 18.71
C GLU A 148 -46.85 -8.10 19.38
N PRO A 149 -48.13 -7.79 19.13
CA PRO A 149 -48.72 -6.53 19.55
C PRO A 149 -49.32 -6.60 20.97
N LEU A 150 -48.95 -5.67 21.84
CA LEU A 150 -49.96 -5.04 22.70
C LEU A 150 -51.08 -4.52 21.78
N GLU A 151 -52.36 -4.69 22.14
CA GLU A 151 -53.43 -4.02 21.39
C GLU A 151 -53.08 -2.52 21.27
N GLU A 152 -53.26 -1.96 20.07
CA GLU A 152 -52.82 -0.60 19.71
C GLU A 152 -53.35 0.43 20.73
N ASP A 153 -54.57 0.23 21.21
CA ASP A 153 -55.22 1.01 22.26
C ASP A 153 -54.50 0.92 23.62
N GLN A 154 -53.94 -0.23 23.98
CA GLN A 154 -53.20 -0.43 25.23
C GLN A 154 -51.82 0.24 25.18
N LEU A 155 -51.10 0.15 24.06
CA LEU A 155 -49.82 0.82 23.87
C LEU A 155 -49.99 2.34 24.02
N GLN A 156 -51.05 2.91 23.43
CA GLN A 156 -51.33 4.34 23.51
C GLN A 156 -51.66 4.78 24.94
N ILE A 157 -52.46 4.00 25.69
CA ILE A 157 -52.77 4.28 27.10
C ILE A 157 -51.50 4.27 27.97
N ILE A 158 -50.62 3.28 27.76
CA ILE A 158 -49.36 3.16 28.51
C ILE A 158 -48.40 4.30 28.14
N PHE A 159 -48.27 4.61 26.84
CA PHE A 159 -47.48 5.72 26.35
C PHE A 159 -47.93 7.04 26.99
N GLU A 160 -49.24 7.31 27.00
CA GLU A 160 -49.81 8.53 27.59
C GLU A 160 -49.45 8.69 29.06
N LYS A 161 -49.50 7.57 29.81
CA LYS A 161 -49.17 7.54 31.24
C LYS A 161 -47.69 7.86 31.52
N TYR A 162 -46.77 7.35 30.70
CA TYR A 162 -45.33 7.49 30.92
C TYR A 162 -44.70 8.65 30.13
N TRP A 163 -45.44 9.31 29.22
CA TRP A 163 -44.91 10.40 28.41
C TRP A 163 -44.30 11.53 29.25
N ILE A 164 -44.98 11.90 30.34
CA ILE A 164 -44.53 13.01 31.19
C ILE A 164 -43.15 12.78 31.81
N ASP A 165 -42.78 11.52 32.07
CA ASP A 165 -41.46 11.17 32.59
C ASP A 165 -40.37 11.47 31.54
N LEU A 166 -40.57 11.01 30.30
CA LEU A 166 -39.65 11.27 29.20
C LEU A 166 -39.62 12.76 28.85
N GLU A 167 -40.77 13.41 28.83
CA GLU A 167 -40.85 14.85 28.52
C GLU A 167 -40.05 15.68 29.52
N ASN A 168 -40.09 15.33 30.82
CA ASN A 168 -39.28 15.98 31.84
C ASN A 168 -37.79 15.71 31.65
N ASP A 169 -37.37 14.49 31.30
CA ASP A 169 -35.97 14.16 31.02
C ASP A 169 -35.46 14.94 29.79
N LEU A 170 -36.27 15.04 28.72
CA LEU A 170 -35.94 15.77 27.49
C LEU A 170 -35.94 17.30 27.67
N LYS A 171 -36.70 17.84 28.64
CA LYS A 171 -36.68 19.27 28.98
C LYS A 171 -35.49 19.66 29.87
N ASN A 172 -34.94 18.71 30.63
CA ASN A 172 -33.84 18.93 31.57
C ASN A 172 -32.49 18.39 31.06
N LEU A 173 -32.27 18.44 29.75
CA LEU A 173 -31.00 18.06 29.13
C LEU A 173 -29.88 19.03 29.54
N PRO A 174 -28.62 18.56 29.67
CA PRO A 174 -27.50 19.42 30.03
C PRO A 174 -27.27 20.49 28.96
N HIS A 175 -26.83 21.68 29.41
CA HIS A 175 -26.47 22.78 28.52
C HIS A 175 -25.01 22.63 28.08
N GLU A 176 -24.79 22.48 26.78
CA GLU A 176 -23.48 22.24 26.18
C GLU A 176 -23.27 23.27 25.05
N PRO A 177 -22.13 23.99 25.00
CA PRO A 177 -21.81 24.85 23.86
C PRO A 177 -21.63 24.02 22.58
N VAL A 178 -22.00 24.58 21.43
CA VAL A 178 -21.85 23.95 20.09
C VAL A 178 -20.41 23.47 19.91
N GLU A 179 -20.22 22.16 19.67
CA GLU A 179 -18.90 21.60 19.44
C GLU A 179 -18.29 22.14 18.13
N GLU A 180 -17.09 22.73 18.20
CA GLU A 180 -16.17 22.68 17.06
C GLU A 180 -15.82 21.21 16.77
N PRO A 181 -15.57 20.81 15.52
CA PRO A 181 -15.35 19.40 15.16
C PRO A 181 -14.19 18.83 15.96
N LYS A 182 -14.49 18.13 17.06
CA LYS A 182 -13.51 17.36 17.81
C LYS A 182 -13.12 16.18 16.92
N SER A 183 -11.84 16.11 16.58
CA SER A 183 -11.22 14.88 16.12
C SER A 183 -11.51 13.77 17.13
N LEU A 184 -11.57 12.52 16.64
CA LEU A 184 -11.73 11.31 17.46
C LEU A 184 -10.98 11.44 18.81
N PRO A 185 -11.61 11.10 19.94
CA PRO A 185 -10.96 11.26 21.25
C PRO A 185 -9.61 10.54 21.29
N HIS A 186 -8.55 11.31 21.54
CA HIS A 186 -7.30 10.77 22.09
C HIS A 186 -7.60 10.19 23.48
N GLU A 187 -7.00 9.04 23.77
CA GLU A 187 -7.06 8.36 25.06
C GLU A 187 -6.63 9.27 26.24
N PRO A 188 -7.23 9.12 27.45
CA PRO A 188 -6.71 9.79 28.64
C PRO A 188 -5.39 9.13 29.07
N GLY A 189 -4.31 9.90 28.95
CA GLY A 189 -2.95 9.43 29.08
C GLY A 189 -2.60 8.76 30.41
N ALA A 190 -2.01 7.56 30.30
CA ALA A 190 -0.87 7.16 31.10
C ALA A 190 0.36 7.10 30.18
N SER A 191 1.38 7.80 30.63
CA SER A 191 2.67 8.02 30.00
C SER A 191 3.32 6.75 29.42
N GLN A 192 3.81 6.89 28.18
CA GLN A 192 4.87 6.12 27.53
C GLN A 192 4.64 4.64 27.22
N ILE A 193 3.64 4.31 26.38
CA ILE A 193 3.77 3.25 25.36
C ILE A 193 3.09 3.77 24.08
N SER A 194 3.77 3.70 22.93
CA SER A 194 3.40 4.39 21.68
C SER A 194 2.23 3.76 20.92
N GLU A 195 1.49 4.60 20.18
CA GLU A 195 0.39 4.35 19.22
C GLU A 195 0.60 3.18 18.22
N SER A 196 1.79 2.60 18.16
CA SER A 196 2.16 1.49 17.28
C SER A 196 1.57 0.12 17.66
N VAL A 197 1.00 -0.05 18.87
CA VAL A 197 0.55 -1.36 19.38
C VAL A 197 -0.95 -1.62 19.13
N GLU A 198 -1.77 -0.57 18.97
CA GLU A 198 -3.22 -0.70 18.80
C GLU A 198 -3.68 -0.90 17.34
N GLU A 199 -2.97 -0.32 16.37
CA GLU A 199 -3.19 -0.59 14.93
C GLU A 199 -2.88 -2.05 14.59
N ASP A 200 -1.83 -2.58 15.22
CA ASP A 200 -1.38 -3.98 15.17
C ASP A 200 -2.49 -4.99 15.56
N LEU A 201 -3.25 -4.67 16.62
CA LEU A 201 -4.21 -5.61 17.21
C LEU A 201 -5.55 -5.65 16.47
N PHE A 202 -5.97 -4.53 15.85
CA PHE A 202 -7.22 -4.44 15.11
C PHE A 202 -7.13 -5.08 13.71
N VAL A 203 -5.97 -4.97 13.05
CA VAL A 203 -5.64 -5.74 11.85
C VAL A 203 -5.67 -7.23 12.16
N TYR A 204 -5.06 -7.67 13.28
CA TYR A 204 -5.03 -9.07 13.71
C TYR A 204 -6.43 -9.68 13.94
N LEU A 205 -7.39 -8.93 14.48
CA LEU A 205 -8.75 -9.40 14.73
C LEU A 205 -9.63 -9.34 13.47
N GLN A 206 -9.37 -8.36 12.59
CA GLN A 206 -9.70 -8.39 11.16
C GLN A 206 -8.79 -9.34 10.35
N GLU A 207 -8.14 -10.29 11.00
CA GLU A 207 -7.49 -11.43 10.37
C GLU A 207 -8.01 -12.83 10.83
N LYS A 208 -8.85 -12.93 11.88
CA LYS A 208 -9.51 -14.22 12.29
C LYS A 208 -10.97 -14.58 11.92
N GLN A 209 -11.76 -13.71 11.29
CA GLN A 209 -13.22 -13.83 11.11
C GLN A 209 -13.74 -14.04 9.66
N LYS A 210 -12.89 -14.23 8.64
CA LYS A 210 -13.40 -14.67 7.32
C LYS A 210 -13.76 -16.15 7.35
N PRO A 211 -14.85 -16.56 6.67
CA PRO A 211 -15.23 -17.97 6.60
C PRO A 211 -14.10 -18.76 5.92
N ARG A 212 -13.57 -19.76 6.65
CA ARG A 212 -12.57 -20.68 6.10
C ARG A 212 -13.20 -21.46 4.96
N THR A 213 -12.83 -21.14 3.72
CA THR A 213 -12.84 -22.12 2.64
C THR A 213 -12.06 -23.34 3.13
N PRO A 214 -12.57 -24.59 2.99
CA PRO A 214 -11.81 -25.76 3.38
C PRO A 214 -10.47 -25.69 2.64
N LEU A 215 -9.38 -25.59 3.39
CA LEU A 215 -8.05 -25.59 2.79
C LEU A 215 -7.87 -26.92 2.05
N PRO A 216 -7.32 -26.94 0.82
CA PRO A 216 -7.00 -28.17 0.12
C PRO A 216 -6.10 -29.05 1.00
N ALA A 217 -6.09 -30.37 0.75
CA ALA A 217 -5.47 -31.40 1.60
C ALA A 217 -3.96 -31.21 1.91
N LYS A 218 -3.30 -30.22 1.30
CA LYS A 218 -1.93 -29.78 1.59
C LYS A 218 -1.85 -28.25 1.56
N VAL A 219 -1.39 -27.66 2.67
CA VAL A 219 -1.13 -26.22 2.81
C VAL A 219 0.31 -26.07 3.25
N TYR A 220 1.09 -25.28 2.52
CA TYR A 220 2.46 -24.94 2.90
C TYR A 220 2.49 -23.53 3.49
N ARG A 221 3.42 -23.26 4.40
CA ARG A 221 3.53 -21.95 5.05
C ARG A 221 4.82 -21.26 4.67
N LEU A 222 4.70 -19.98 4.34
CA LEU A 222 5.82 -19.06 4.22
C LEU A 222 5.85 -18.17 5.46
N SER A 223 6.86 -18.37 6.30
CA SER A 223 7.15 -17.49 7.42
C SER A 223 7.64 -16.14 6.92
N LEU A 224 7.06 -15.06 7.42
CA LEU A 224 7.42 -13.68 7.12
C LEU A 224 8.34 -13.13 8.22
N PHE A 225 9.41 -12.48 7.83
CA PHE A 225 10.34 -11.83 8.75
C PHE A 225 10.38 -10.33 8.45
N ASN A 226 9.98 -9.54 9.43
CA ASN A 226 10.09 -8.09 9.43
C ASN A 226 11.22 -7.68 10.39
N PRO A 227 12.42 -7.36 9.87
CA PRO A 227 13.56 -6.93 10.71
C PRO A 227 13.49 -5.50 11.28
N LEU A 228 12.49 -4.69 10.90
CA LEU A 228 12.34 -3.32 11.43
C LEU A 228 11.31 -3.29 12.56
N ASN A 229 11.64 -2.59 13.64
CA ASN A 229 10.77 -2.46 14.81
C ASN A 229 9.61 -1.47 14.57
N ARG A 230 8.76 -1.78 13.58
CA ARG A 230 7.52 -1.07 13.23
C ARG A 230 6.67 -1.94 12.31
N LEU A 231 5.38 -1.64 12.27
CA LEU A 231 4.43 -2.21 11.34
C LEU A 231 4.78 -1.89 9.89
N ARG A 232 4.70 -2.89 9.02
CA ARG A 232 5.00 -2.72 7.60
C ARG A 232 4.08 -3.53 6.72
N LYS A 233 3.56 -2.87 5.69
CA LYS A 233 2.94 -3.48 4.52
C LYS A 233 3.91 -3.41 3.33
N GLY A 234 3.55 -4.02 2.21
CA GLY A 234 4.30 -3.88 0.96
C GLY A 234 4.56 -5.20 0.27
N HIS A 235 5.57 -5.24 -0.57
CA HIS A 235 5.83 -6.37 -1.44
C HIS A 235 6.92 -7.26 -0.88
N VAL A 236 6.73 -8.57 -1.01
CA VAL A 236 7.69 -9.59 -0.60
C VAL A 236 8.14 -10.35 -1.82
N VAL A 237 9.46 -10.59 -1.89
CA VAL A 237 10.10 -11.40 -2.93
C VAL A 237 10.80 -12.56 -2.23
N THR A 238 10.55 -13.79 -2.69
CA THR A 238 11.25 -14.98 -2.21
C THR A 238 11.55 -15.94 -3.35
N GLN A 239 12.52 -16.83 -3.15
CA GLN A 239 12.95 -17.80 -4.16
C GLN A 239 11.82 -18.80 -4.44
N TRP A 240 11.48 -18.98 -5.72
CA TRP A 240 10.41 -19.88 -6.13
C TRP A 240 10.84 -21.34 -6.09
N GLN A 241 12.08 -21.64 -6.46
CA GLN A 241 12.55 -23.02 -6.64
C GLN A 241 12.37 -23.91 -5.39
N PRO A 242 12.78 -23.51 -4.16
CA PRO A 242 12.57 -24.33 -2.96
C PRO A 242 11.09 -24.58 -2.65
N ILE A 243 10.24 -23.61 -2.98
CA ILE A 243 8.79 -23.70 -2.79
C ILE A 243 8.19 -24.72 -3.77
N MET A 244 8.59 -24.65 -5.04
CA MET A 244 8.15 -25.61 -6.07
C MET A 244 8.58 -27.03 -5.73
N GLU A 245 9.83 -27.23 -5.31
CA GLU A 245 10.37 -28.54 -4.96
C GLU A 245 9.67 -29.17 -3.75
N THR A 246 9.24 -28.35 -2.78
CA THR A 246 8.58 -28.84 -1.57
C THR A 246 7.06 -28.99 -1.76
N SER A 247 6.45 -28.06 -2.49
CA SER A 247 5.00 -28.02 -2.69
C SER A 247 4.52 -28.94 -3.80
N HIS A 248 5.34 -29.12 -4.85
CA HIS A 248 4.98 -29.73 -6.12
C HIS A 248 3.75 -29.09 -6.79
N ILE A 249 3.39 -27.86 -6.41
CA ILE A 249 2.29 -27.13 -7.02
C ILE A 249 2.78 -26.48 -8.32
N PRO A 250 2.12 -26.72 -9.47
CA PRO A 250 2.45 -26.06 -10.73
C PRO A 250 2.30 -24.53 -10.64
N LYS A 251 3.19 -23.77 -11.28
CA LYS A 251 3.24 -22.30 -11.19
C LYS A 251 1.90 -21.58 -11.47
N ASP A 252 1.09 -22.13 -12.37
CA ASP A 252 -0.21 -21.60 -12.80
C ASP A 252 -1.34 -21.88 -11.81
N ARG A 253 -1.06 -22.69 -10.78
CA ARG A 253 -2.00 -23.12 -9.75
C ARG A 253 -1.60 -22.67 -8.35
N VAL A 254 -0.47 -21.99 -8.21
CA VAL A 254 0.00 -21.45 -6.93
C VAL A 254 -0.79 -20.20 -6.61
N LEU A 255 -1.37 -20.18 -5.41
CA LEU A 255 -1.98 -18.99 -4.84
C LEU A 255 -1.37 -18.72 -3.48
N ILE A 256 -1.17 -17.46 -3.15
CA ILE A 256 -0.79 -17.02 -1.82
C ILE A 256 -2.03 -16.51 -1.11
N SER A 257 -2.29 -17.03 0.09
CA SER A 257 -3.36 -16.52 0.94
C SER A 257 -2.82 -16.03 2.27
N ASP A 258 -3.50 -15.05 2.86
CA ASP A 258 -3.27 -14.73 4.26
C ASP A 258 -3.77 -15.85 5.19
N HIS A 259 -3.68 -15.62 6.50
CA HIS A 259 -4.08 -16.60 7.49
C HIS A 259 -5.60 -16.75 7.67
N ARG A 260 -6.43 -15.82 7.15
CA ARG A 260 -7.89 -16.03 7.04
C ARG A 260 -8.29 -16.76 5.76
N GLY A 261 -7.37 -16.94 4.82
CA GLY A 261 -7.64 -17.58 3.53
C GLY A 261 -7.95 -16.60 2.40
N ASP A 262 -7.68 -15.30 2.59
CA ASP A 262 -7.80 -14.31 1.52
C ASP A 262 -6.67 -14.43 0.54
N ILE A 263 -7.00 -14.54 -0.75
CA ILE A 263 -5.99 -14.57 -1.80
C ILE A 263 -5.35 -13.20 -1.90
N LEU A 264 -4.02 -13.18 -1.76
CA LEU A 264 -3.19 -12.00 -1.92
C LEU A 264 -2.78 -11.83 -3.39
N PRO A 265 -2.62 -10.58 -3.88
CA PRO A 265 -1.96 -10.33 -5.15
C PRO A 265 -0.61 -11.03 -5.16
N SER A 266 -0.42 -11.95 -6.10
CA SER A 266 0.78 -12.77 -6.19
C SER A 266 1.07 -13.12 -7.64
N GLN A 267 2.34 -13.31 -7.96
CA GLN A 267 2.83 -13.74 -9.27
C GLN A 267 4.18 -14.44 -9.12
N ILE A 268 4.53 -15.24 -10.13
CA ILE A 268 5.86 -15.85 -10.22
C ILE A 268 6.58 -15.23 -11.42
N ASP A 269 7.73 -14.61 -11.15
CA ASP A 269 8.55 -14.01 -12.18
C ASP A 269 9.75 -14.92 -12.48
N PHE A 270 9.93 -15.24 -13.76
CA PHE A 270 11.11 -15.95 -14.25
C PHE A 270 12.13 -14.91 -14.69
N ILE A 271 13.09 -14.61 -13.82
CA ILE A 271 14.11 -13.58 -14.08
C ILE A 271 14.95 -13.95 -15.31
N ASP A 272 15.37 -15.21 -15.38
CA ASP A 272 15.96 -15.82 -16.56
C ASP A 272 15.25 -17.15 -16.88
N PRO A 273 14.57 -17.27 -18.04
CA PRO A 273 13.93 -18.51 -18.45
C PRO A 273 14.89 -19.69 -18.64
N GLU A 274 16.17 -19.42 -18.92
CA GLU A 274 17.21 -20.45 -19.07
C GLU A 274 17.78 -20.91 -17.73
N GLU A 275 17.54 -20.15 -16.65
CA GLU A 275 17.94 -20.47 -15.29
C GLU A 275 16.69 -20.53 -14.38
N PRO A 276 15.94 -21.65 -14.33
CA PRO A 276 14.72 -21.76 -13.54
C PRO A 276 14.90 -21.48 -12.04
N SER A 277 16.10 -21.71 -11.49
CA SER A 277 16.47 -21.37 -10.11
C SER A 277 16.46 -19.86 -9.83
N SER A 278 16.49 -19.02 -10.87
CA SER A 278 16.36 -17.56 -10.75
C SER A 278 14.91 -17.10 -10.53
N ALA A 279 13.94 -18.00 -10.66
CA ALA A 279 12.52 -17.65 -10.51
C ALA A 279 12.21 -17.19 -9.09
N VAL A 280 11.35 -16.17 -8.99
CA VAL A 280 10.94 -15.60 -7.71
C VAL A 280 9.42 -15.59 -7.59
N LEU A 281 8.93 -15.91 -6.40
CA LEU A 281 7.57 -15.66 -5.99
C LEU A 281 7.50 -14.24 -5.44
N VAL A 282 6.55 -13.46 -5.95
CA VAL A 282 6.31 -12.08 -5.54
C VAL A 282 4.87 -11.94 -5.08
N PHE A 283 4.63 -11.32 -3.93
CA PHE A 283 3.28 -11.07 -3.44
C PHE A 283 3.19 -9.77 -2.65
N SER A 284 1.99 -9.17 -2.64
CA SER A 284 1.68 -7.96 -1.87
C SER A 284 1.00 -8.31 -0.56
N LEU A 285 1.46 -7.68 0.51
CA LEU A 285 0.85 -7.68 1.83
C LEU A 285 0.03 -6.41 1.98
N ASP A 286 -1.29 -6.53 1.93
CA ASP A 286 -2.20 -5.41 2.16
C ASP A 286 -2.39 -5.12 3.67
N LYS A 287 -2.12 -6.12 4.51
CA LYS A 287 -2.14 -6.04 5.97
C LYS A 287 -0.73 -5.85 6.51
N GLU A 288 -0.64 -5.16 7.63
CA GLU A 288 0.64 -4.87 8.26
C GLU A 288 1.22 -6.10 8.94
N VAL A 289 2.52 -6.29 8.77
CA VAL A 289 3.29 -7.36 9.38
C VAL A 289 4.08 -6.78 10.56
N PRO A 290 3.92 -7.32 11.78
CA PRO A 290 4.63 -6.84 12.95
C PRO A 290 6.12 -7.20 12.88
N TYR A 291 6.93 -6.56 13.73
CA TYR A 291 8.34 -6.89 13.88
C TYR A 291 8.53 -8.39 14.20
N SER A 292 9.32 -9.07 13.36
CA SER A 292 9.64 -10.49 13.51
C SER A 292 11.01 -10.74 12.87
N PRO A 293 12.11 -10.65 13.63
CA PRO A 293 13.45 -10.91 13.09
C PRO A 293 13.65 -12.41 12.84
N GLU A 294 14.58 -12.74 11.95
CA GLU A 294 14.99 -14.13 11.74
C GLU A 294 15.47 -14.78 13.06
N GLY A 295 15.01 -16.00 13.31
CA GLY A 295 15.29 -16.73 14.57
C GLY A 295 14.31 -16.45 15.72
N GLY A 296 13.33 -15.57 15.54
CA GLY A 296 12.24 -15.36 16.48
C GLY A 296 11.26 -16.55 16.58
N SER A 297 10.56 -16.67 17.71
CA SER A 297 9.53 -17.70 17.92
C SER A 297 8.22 -17.31 17.23
N GLY A 298 7.73 -18.16 16.32
CA GLY A 298 6.39 -18.05 15.73
C GLY A 298 6.21 -16.83 14.79
N PRO A 299 7.01 -16.70 13.72
CA PRO A 299 6.85 -15.60 12.77
C PRO A 299 5.45 -15.60 12.14
N PRO A 300 4.89 -14.43 11.80
CA PRO A 300 3.71 -14.34 10.94
C PRO A 300 3.91 -15.16 9.67
N PHE A 301 2.83 -15.65 9.06
CA PHE A 301 2.96 -16.46 7.86
C PHE A 301 1.83 -16.22 6.88
N VAL A 302 2.13 -16.46 5.61
CA VAL A 302 1.13 -16.64 4.55
C VAL A 302 1.08 -18.12 4.17
N ASN A 303 -0.05 -18.54 3.62
CA ASN A 303 -0.25 -19.89 3.14
C ASN A 303 -0.01 -19.95 1.63
N ILE A 304 0.62 -21.02 1.18
CA ILE A 304 0.62 -21.43 -0.22
C ILE A 304 -0.50 -22.45 -0.38
N VAL A 305 -1.42 -22.16 -1.28
CA VAL A 305 -2.58 -23.00 -1.58
C VAL A 305 -2.63 -23.33 -3.08
N GLU A 306 -3.18 -24.49 -3.42
CA GLU A 306 -3.31 -24.95 -4.81
C GLU A 306 -4.71 -24.63 -5.36
N ARG A 307 -4.78 -24.01 -6.54
CA ARG A 307 -6.03 -23.79 -7.28
C ARG A 307 -6.63 -25.11 -7.78
N GLU A 308 -7.92 -25.34 -7.57
CA GLU A 308 -8.65 -26.51 -8.09
C GLU A 308 -8.82 -26.47 -9.62
N GLN A 309 -8.73 -27.62 -10.30
CA GLN A 309 -8.72 -27.74 -11.77
C GLN A 309 -10.03 -27.30 -12.47
N SER A 310 -11.15 -27.18 -11.75
CA SER A 310 -12.48 -26.95 -12.31
C SER A 310 -12.86 -25.48 -12.55
N GLN A 311 -11.95 -24.53 -12.33
CA GLN A 311 -12.16 -23.12 -12.67
C GLN A 311 -11.56 -22.84 -14.05
N THR A 312 -12.40 -22.51 -15.02
CA THR A 312 -11.98 -22.05 -16.35
C THR A 312 -11.05 -20.82 -16.23
N PRO A 313 -10.00 -20.68 -17.07
CA PRO A 313 -9.07 -19.54 -17.02
C PRO A 313 -9.76 -18.17 -17.14
N THR A 314 -10.98 -18.13 -17.67
CA THR A 314 -11.79 -16.92 -17.85
C THR A 314 -12.39 -16.34 -16.57
N ASP A 315 -12.42 -17.11 -15.47
CA ASP A 315 -12.91 -16.65 -14.15
C ASP A 315 -11.80 -16.20 -13.20
N ASP A 316 -10.55 -16.13 -13.69
CA ASP A 316 -9.41 -15.74 -12.88
C ASP A 316 -9.43 -14.23 -12.57
N PRO A 317 -9.54 -13.82 -11.28
CA PRO A 317 -9.45 -12.41 -10.89
C PRO A 317 -8.11 -11.77 -11.24
N GLN A 318 -7.05 -12.57 -11.43
CA GLN A 318 -5.70 -12.12 -11.81
C GLN A 318 -5.44 -12.17 -13.33
N SER A 319 -6.30 -12.84 -14.13
CA SER A 319 -6.17 -12.89 -15.60
C SER A 319 -7.06 -11.89 -16.34
N ARG A 320 -7.94 -11.17 -15.63
CA ARG A 320 -8.63 -10.04 -16.24
C ARG A 320 -7.54 -9.01 -16.56
N ASP A 321 -7.40 -8.71 -17.84
CA ASP A 321 -6.63 -7.57 -18.35
C ASP A 321 -7.29 -6.30 -17.82
N THR A 322 -7.08 -6.05 -16.52
CA THR A 322 -7.55 -4.85 -15.85
C THR A 322 -6.50 -3.79 -16.11
N THR A 323 -6.94 -2.63 -16.57
CA THR A 323 -6.10 -1.43 -16.71
C THR A 323 -5.44 -0.99 -15.40
N ASP A 324 -5.68 -1.69 -14.29
CA ASP A 324 -5.20 -1.41 -12.93
C ASP A 324 -3.94 -2.20 -12.53
N HIS A 325 -3.53 -3.20 -13.33
CA HIS A 325 -2.29 -3.95 -13.06
C HIS A 325 -1.06 -3.26 -13.65
N PRO A 326 0.11 -3.38 -12.98
CA PRO A 326 1.39 -3.06 -13.59
C PRO A 326 1.63 -3.84 -14.89
N ARG A 327 2.10 -3.15 -15.94
CA ARG A 327 2.34 -3.71 -17.27
C ARG A 327 3.75 -3.44 -17.77
N CYS A 328 4.32 -4.44 -18.44
CA CYS A 328 5.56 -4.34 -19.20
C CYS A 328 5.26 -4.51 -20.70
N GLU A 329 5.28 -3.40 -21.42
CA GLU A 329 5.06 -3.35 -22.85
C GLU A 329 6.40 -3.27 -23.59
N VAL A 330 6.55 -4.03 -24.67
CA VAL A 330 7.79 -4.06 -25.45
C VAL A 330 7.49 -3.59 -26.86
N ASN A 331 8.24 -2.59 -27.32
CA ASN A 331 8.20 -2.11 -28.68
C ASN A 331 9.48 -2.52 -29.41
N ASN A 332 9.46 -3.71 -30.01
CA ASN A 332 10.59 -4.27 -30.74
C ASN A 332 11.05 -3.39 -31.90
N LEU A 333 10.13 -2.70 -32.58
CA LEU A 333 10.47 -1.81 -33.70
C LEU A 333 11.26 -0.59 -33.24
N LYS A 334 10.99 -0.10 -32.02
CA LYS A 334 11.67 1.05 -31.43
C LYS A 334 12.84 0.67 -30.54
N GLY A 335 13.03 -0.62 -30.23
CA GLY A 335 14.00 -1.05 -29.22
C GLY A 335 13.70 -0.44 -27.85
N GLN A 336 12.42 -0.33 -27.48
CA GLN A 336 11.98 0.35 -26.26
C GLN A 336 11.14 -0.59 -25.39
N VAL A 337 11.28 -0.46 -24.07
CA VAL A 337 10.43 -1.11 -23.08
C VAL A 337 9.70 -0.05 -22.27
N LYS A 338 8.41 -0.25 -22.02
CA LYS A 338 7.63 0.58 -21.11
C LYS A 338 7.19 -0.22 -19.90
N LEU A 339 7.49 0.32 -18.71
CA LEU A 339 6.93 -0.15 -17.45
C LEU A 339 5.87 0.85 -17.01
N ILE A 340 4.66 0.37 -16.76
CA ILE A 340 3.48 1.20 -16.49
C ILE A 340 2.81 0.69 -15.22
N ASN A 341 2.50 1.57 -14.28
CA ASN A 341 1.53 1.33 -13.21
C ASN A 341 0.53 2.49 -13.17
N ASN A 342 -0.22 2.61 -12.08
CA ASN A 342 -1.21 3.66 -11.89
C ASN A 342 -0.62 5.07 -11.63
N LEU A 343 0.67 5.19 -11.30
CA LEU A 343 1.36 6.46 -11.01
C LEU A 343 2.42 6.84 -12.05
N LEU A 344 3.15 5.86 -12.59
CA LEU A 344 4.29 6.05 -13.47
C LEU A 344 4.09 5.33 -14.81
N GLU A 345 4.47 6.00 -15.89
CA GLU A 345 4.84 5.37 -17.15
C GLU A 345 6.32 5.69 -17.43
N VAL A 346 7.14 4.64 -17.46
CA VAL A 346 8.59 4.71 -17.61
C VAL A 346 8.99 4.11 -18.95
N SER A 347 9.70 4.88 -19.78
CA SER A 347 10.23 4.42 -21.06
C SER A 347 11.74 4.17 -20.97
N LEU A 348 12.15 2.94 -21.26
CA LEU A 348 13.52 2.46 -21.26
C LEU A 348 13.97 2.21 -22.70
N GLU A 349 15.08 2.84 -23.10
CA GLU A 349 15.69 2.64 -24.41
C GLU A 349 16.68 1.48 -24.35
N LEU A 350 16.55 0.50 -25.24
CA LEU A 350 17.47 -0.62 -25.33
C LEU A 350 18.55 -0.39 -26.39
N ALA A 351 18.29 0.44 -27.39
CA ALA A 351 19.21 0.71 -28.48
C ALA A 351 19.97 2.04 -28.28
N PRO A 352 21.19 2.16 -28.83
CA PRO A 352 22.03 3.36 -28.78
C PRO A 352 21.55 4.45 -29.75
N ALA A 353 20.27 4.84 -29.70
CA ALA A 353 19.65 6.05 -30.26
C ALA A 353 18.12 5.86 -30.27
N PRO A 354 17.31 6.79 -29.73
CA PRO A 354 15.89 6.82 -30.06
C PRO A 354 15.72 7.17 -31.55
N LEU A 355 14.74 6.54 -32.21
CA LEU A 355 14.44 6.71 -33.64
C LEU A 355 14.36 8.20 -34.04
N GLY A 356 15.23 8.62 -34.97
CA GLY A 356 15.16 9.93 -35.63
C GLY A 356 16.16 10.99 -35.14
N THR A 357 17.17 10.63 -34.34
CA THR A 357 18.23 11.57 -33.92
C THR A 357 19.61 11.06 -34.30
N ASP A 358 20.53 11.98 -34.65
CA ASP A 358 21.95 11.68 -34.90
C ASP A 358 22.75 11.46 -33.60
N LYS A 359 22.07 11.45 -32.45
CA LYS A 359 22.66 11.32 -31.12
C LYS A 359 22.76 9.84 -30.77
N ARG A 360 23.99 9.34 -30.69
CA ARG A 360 24.31 8.02 -30.10
C ARG A 360 24.27 8.17 -28.56
N PHE A 361 24.38 7.09 -27.77
CA PHE A 361 24.63 7.12 -26.31
C PHE A 361 23.44 7.08 -25.34
N PHE A 362 22.43 6.21 -25.53
CA PHE A 362 21.31 6.05 -24.57
C PHE A 362 20.95 4.61 -24.21
N ALA A 363 21.70 3.61 -24.70
CA ALA A 363 21.33 2.22 -24.50
C ALA A 363 21.25 1.88 -23.01
N GLY A 364 20.15 1.23 -22.62
CA GLY A 364 19.83 0.90 -21.23
C GLY A 364 19.40 2.09 -20.37
N SER A 365 19.19 3.29 -20.90
CA SER A 365 18.76 4.45 -20.11
C SER A 365 17.24 4.63 -20.13
N VAL A 366 16.70 5.21 -19.06
CA VAL A 366 15.31 5.65 -19.01
C VAL A 366 15.23 7.01 -19.69
N SER A 367 14.49 7.12 -20.79
CA SER A 367 14.35 8.34 -21.61
C SER A 367 13.13 9.19 -21.24
N SER A 368 12.17 8.61 -20.52
CA SER A 368 10.96 9.31 -20.10
C SER A 368 10.41 8.70 -18.80
N VAL A 369 9.96 9.58 -17.90
CA VAL A 369 9.22 9.22 -16.69
C VAL A 369 7.99 10.14 -16.60
N GLN A 370 6.86 9.63 -17.05
CA GLN A 370 5.57 10.30 -16.95
C GLN A 370 4.97 10.03 -15.57
N TYR A 371 4.88 11.06 -14.75
CA TYR A 371 4.29 11.00 -13.41
C TYR A 371 2.84 11.49 -13.45
N LYS A 372 1.89 10.63 -13.11
CA LYS A 372 0.46 10.95 -13.10
C LYS A 372 0.13 11.83 -11.90
N VAL A 373 -0.31 13.06 -12.17
CA VAL A 373 -0.73 14.05 -11.15
C VAL A 373 -2.26 14.04 -10.98
N SER A 374 -3.00 13.77 -12.06
CA SER A 374 -4.45 13.56 -12.04
C SER A 374 -4.88 12.62 -13.17
N GLU A 375 -6.17 12.28 -13.25
CA GLU A 375 -6.69 11.36 -14.29
C GLU A 375 -6.28 11.74 -15.72
N ASN A 376 -6.22 13.04 -16.02
CA ASN A 376 -5.94 13.57 -17.35
C ASN A 376 -4.65 14.39 -17.43
N LYS A 377 -3.80 14.33 -16.40
CA LYS A 377 -2.55 15.11 -16.35
C LYS A 377 -1.40 14.27 -15.85
N SER A 378 -0.37 14.18 -16.69
CA SER A 378 0.96 13.68 -16.31
C SER A 378 1.99 14.79 -16.47
N VAL A 379 3.12 14.63 -15.80
CA VAL A 379 4.29 15.51 -15.92
C VAL A 379 5.51 14.65 -16.23
N GLU A 380 6.30 15.06 -17.21
CA GLU A 380 7.60 14.48 -17.53
C GLU A 380 8.63 14.89 -16.46
N ILE A 381 8.96 13.98 -15.55
CA ILE A 381 9.88 14.29 -14.44
C ILE A 381 11.28 14.67 -14.95
N LEU A 382 11.74 14.05 -16.04
CA LEU A 382 13.10 14.26 -16.52
C LEU A 382 13.29 15.65 -17.16
N ASP A 383 12.20 16.31 -17.55
CA ASP A 383 12.23 17.63 -18.19
C ASP A 383 10.99 18.50 -17.88
N ALA A 384 10.57 18.50 -16.62
CA ALA A 384 9.30 19.12 -16.21
C ALA A 384 9.25 20.63 -16.52
N PHE A 385 10.37 21.34 -16.36
CA PHE A 385 10.47 22.76 -16.73
C PHE A 385 10.41 22.99 -18.25
N GLY A 386 11.02 22.10 -19.03
CA GLY A 386 10.94 22.15 -20.48
C GLY A 386 9.49 21.98 -20.95
N GLU A 387 8.81 20.95 -20.44
CA GLU A 387 7.40 20.69 -20.72
C GLU A 387 6.52 21.90 -20.36
N ALA A 388 6.76 22.53 -19.19
CA ALA A 388 6.00 23.70 -18.75
C ALA A 388 6.09 24.91 -19.72
N ILE A 389 7.17 25.02 -20.50
CA ILE A 389 7.35 26.07 -21.52
C ILE A 389 7.17 25.56 -22.95
N GLY A 390 6.66 24.33 -23.13
CA GLY A 390 6.42 23.72 -24.43
C GLY A 390 7.69 23.37 -25.22
N LYS A 391 8.81 23.11 -24.54
CA LYS A 391 10.08 22.71 -25.16
C LYS A 391 10.58 21.42 -24.51
N THR A 392 10.75 20.34 -25.28
CA THR A 392 11.35 19.10 -24.76
C THR A 392 12.84 19.04 -25.04
N ASP A 393 13.61 18.60 -24.06
CA ASP A 393 15.03 18.34 -24.17
C ASP A 393 15.27 16.87 -24.55
N ASP A 394 15.69 16.65 -25.80
CA ASP A 394 15.95 15.31 -26.35
C ASP A 394 17.15 14.60 -25.70
N LEU A 395 17.91 15.28 -24.82
CA LEU A 395 19.01 14.68 -24.07
C LEU A 395 18.57 14.09 -22.73
N LYS A 396 17.32 14.33 -22.31
CA LYS A 396 16.80 13.86 -21.02
C LYS A 396 16.94 12.35 -20.89
N ARG A 397 17.50 11.93 -19.75
CA ARG A 397 17.65 10.52 -19.40
C ARG A 397 18.00 10.34 -17.93
N CYS A 398 17.68 9.18 -17.39
CA CYS A 398 18.23 8.75 -16.10
C CYS A 398 18.56 7.26 -16.14
N MET A 399 19.16 6.76 -15.05
CA MET A 399 19.53 5.34 -14.92
C MET A 399 20.46 4.82 -16.02
N GLN A 400 21.20 5.72 -16.70
CA GLN A 400 22.21 5.31 -17.65
C GLN A 400 23.42 4.81 -16.87
N ILE A 401 23.89 3.60 -17.19
CA ILE A 401 25.17 3.09 -16.69
C ILE A 401 26.19 3.32 -17.79
N ASP A 402 27.02 4.34 -17.62
CA ASP A 402 27.99 4.78 -18.64
C ASP A 402 29.40 4.22 -18.42
N ARG A 403 29.65 3.62 -17.25
CA ARG A 403 30.91 2.96 -16.91
C ARG A 403 30.67 1.71 -16.09
N LEU A 404 31.42 0.67 -16.46
CA LEU A 404 31.64 -0.54 -15.68
C LEU A 404 33.13 -0.61 -15.32
N ASP A 405 33.43 -0.57 -14.03
CA ASP A 405 34.81 -0.60 -13.54
C ASP A 405 35.38 -2.03 -13.61
N ARG A 406 36.69 -2.12 -13.94
CA ARG A 406 37.44 -3.38 -13.96
C ARG A 406 37.36 -4.09 -12.60
N LEU A 407 37.32 -5.41 -12.64
CA LEU A 407 37.00 -6.29 -11.50
C LEU A 407 38.19 -6.47 -10.52
N ASP A 408 39.19 -5.58 -10.54
CA ASP A 408 40.37 -5.60 -9.66
C ASP A 408 40.19 -4.61 -8.49
N ARG A 409 40.52 -5.05 -7.27
CA ARG A 409 40.39 -4.23 -6.05
C ARG A 409 41.37 -3.06 -5.97
N LEU A 410 42.40 -2.97 -6.83
CA LEU A 410 43.54 -2.10 -6.54
C LEU A 410 43.88 -1.03 -7.59
N HIS A 411 43.55 -1.17 -8.88
CA HIS A 411 43.88 -0.15 -9.88
C HIS A 411 42.80 -0.05 -10.97
N ALA A 412 41.95 0.98 -10.88
CA ALA A 412 40.99 1.35 -11.92
C ALA A 412 41.60 2.46 -12.78
N THR A 413 41.94 2.18 -14.04
CA THR A 413 42.46 3.22 -14.96
C THR A 413 41.94 3.13 -16.40
N GLU A 414 41.07 2.18 -16.75
CA GLU A 414 40.46 2.14 -18.09
C GLU A 414 38.94 1.95 -18.02
N THR A 415 38.22 2.83 -18.72
CA THR A 415 36.76 2.94 -18.72
C THR A 415 36.16 2.11 -19.86
N ILE A 416 35.23 1.19 -19.54
CA ILE A 416 34.41 0.54 -20.56
C ILE A 416 33.20 1.43 -20.84
N ASN A 417 33.29 2.27 -21.89
CA ASN A 417 32.16 3.08 -22.39
C ASN A 417 31.21 2.29 -23.32
N VAL A 418 31.50 1.01 -23.59
CA VAL A 418 30.78 0.18 -24.59
C VAL A 418 29.30 -0.03 -24.23
N LEU A 419 28.93 0.06 -22.94
CA LEU A 419 27.58 -0.25 -22.48
C LEU A 419 26.49 0.69 -23.03
N ILE A 420 26.83 1.93 -23.39
CA ILE A 420 25.86 2.91 -23.92
C ILE A 420 25.82 2.95 -25.44
N GLU A 421 26.80 2.32 -26.08
CA GLU A 421 27.01 2.30 -27.53
C GLU A 421 26.43 1.05 -28.19
N GLU A 422 26.13 0.01 -27.41
CA GLU A 422 25.63 -1.28 -27.87
C GLU A 422 24.23 -1.58 -27.30
N PRO A 423 23.37 -2.29 -28.06
CA PRO A 423 22.00 -2.53 -27.63
C PRO A 423 21.92 -3.58 -26.51
N TYR A 424 20.97 -3.37 -25.60
CA TYR A 424 20.56 -4.37 -24.61
C TYR A 424 19.58 -5.37 -25.23
N GLU A 425 19.74 -6.64 -24.91
CA GLU A 425 18.75 -7.68 -25.21
C GLU A 425 17.73 -7.79 -24.08
N ILE A 426 16.50 -8.15 -24.42
CA ILE A 426 15.48 -8.53 -23.42
C ILE A 426 15.61 -10.03 -23.17
N VAL A 427 15.83 -10.40 -21.92
CA VAL A 427 15.90 -11.79 -21.46
C VAL A 427 14.51 -12.29 -21.09
N SER A 428 13.79 -11.50 -20.30
CA SER A 428 12.45 -11.81 -19.84
C SER A 428 11.67 -10.55 -19.52
N LYS A 429 10.36 -10.71 -19.45
CA LYS A 429 9.44 -9.68 -18.97
C LYS A 429 8.33 -10.32 -18.15
N SER A 430 7.84 -9.58 -17.17
CA SER A 430 6.69 -9.98 -16.37
C SER A 430 5.68 -8.84 -16.27
N SER A 431 4.41 -9.20 -16.20
CA SER A 431 3.29 -8.30 -15.94
C SER A 431 2.31 -9.08 -15.11
N GLY A 432 1.82 -8.46 -14.04
CA GLY A 432 0.99 -9.16 -13.07
C GLY A 432 0.46 -8.21 -12.00
N PRO A 433 -0.34 -8.74 -11.08
CA PRO A 433 -1.08 -7.94 -10.12
C PRO A 433 -0.19 -7.23 -9.07
N VAL A 434 1.08 -7.63 -8.94
CA VAL A 434 2.02 -7.06 -7.96
C VAL A 434 3.00 -6.09 -8.61
N ARG A 435 3.62 -6.50 -9.73
CA ARG A 435 4.62 -5.69 -10.42
C ARG A 435 4.73 -6.02 -11.90
N ALA A 436 5.22 -5.04 -12.65
CA ALA A 436 5.80 -5.24 -13.96
C ALA A 436 7.32 -5.31 -13.79
N SER A 437 7.96 -6.19 -14.54
CA SER A 437 9.42 -6.25 -14.56
C SER A 437 9.96 -6.57 -15.95
N VAL A 438 11.21 -6.16 -16.18
CA VAL A 438 11.98 -6.54 -17.36
C VAL A 438 13.39 -6.91 -16.94
N THR A 439 13.89 -8.02 -17.45
CA THR A 439 15.31 -8.39 -17.35
C THR A 439 15.97 -8.09 -18.68
N ILE A 440 17.01 -7.25 -18.65
CA ILE A 440 17.81 -6.90 -19.83
C ILE A 440 19.27 -7.24 -19.61
N ARG A 441 19.99 -7.53 -20.71
CA ARG A 441 21.43 -7.80 -20.68
C ARG A 441 22.16 -6.95 -21.70
N SER A 442 23.34 -6.43 -21.32
CA SER A 442 24.22 -5.76 -22.27
C SER A 442 24.77 -6.77 -23.30
N GLN A 443 25.31 -6.26 -24.41
CA GLN A 443 26.23 -7.06 -25.22
C GLN A 443 27.42 -7.53 -24.37
N PRO A 444 28.05 -8.67 -24.71
CA PRO A 444 29.23 -9.12 -24.01
C PRO A 444 30.36 -8.10 -24.11
N VAL A 445 30.91 -7.72 -22.97
CA VAL A 445 32.08 -6.85 -22.82
C VAL A 445 33.26 -7.65 -22.30
N ASP A 446 34.45 -7.37 -22.81
CA ASP A 446 35.67 -7.96 -22.31
C ASP A 446 36.05 -7.30 -20.98
N CYS A 447 36.37 -8.11 -19.98
CA CYS A 447 36.66 -7.70 -18.63
C CYS A 447 37.92 -8.38 -18.13
N GLU A 448 38.87 -7.62 -17.61
CA GLU A 448 40.03 -8.17 -16.94
C GLU A 448 39.68 -8.49 -15.47
N PHE A 449 39.98 -9.72 -15.05
CA PHE A 449 39.81 -10.18 -13.68
C PHE A 449 41.12 -10.72 -13.12
N ARG A 450 41.47 -10.28 -11.90
CA ARG A 450 42.66 -10.75 -11.19
C ARG A 450 42.27 -11.40 -9.87
N MET A 451 42.72 -12.64 -9.68
CA MET A 451 42.49 -13.38 -8.45
C MET A 451 43.26 -12.76 -7.27
N PRO A 452 42.69 -12.72 -6.04
CA PRO A 452 43.33 -12.06 -4.89
C PRO A 452 44.75 -12.53 -4.54
N HIS A 453 45.10 -13.76 -4.91
CA HIS A 453 46.38 -14.41 -4.60
C HIS A 453 47.15 -14.83 -5.87
N SER A 454 46.77 -14.33 -7.04
CA SER A 454 47.45 -14.61 -8.30
C SER A 454 47.93 -13.32 -8.95
N PRO A 455 49.18 -13.26 -9.44
CA PRO A 455 49.63 -12.16 -10.27
C PRO A 455 49.07 -12.24 -11.70
N ARG A 456 48.40 -13.35 -12.06
CA ARG A 456 47.84 -13.57 -13.40
C ARG A 456 46.48 -12.87 -13.54
N THR A 457 46.37 -12.06 -14.59
CA THR A 457 45.10 -11.53 -15.08
C THR A 457 44.46 -12.54 -16.03
N HIS A 458 43.15 -12.68 -15.92
CA HIS A 458 42.32 -13.49 -16.78
C HIS A 458 41.40 -12.57 -17.59
N GLU A 459 41.31 -12.80 -18.89
CA GLU A 459 40.35 -12.13 -19.76
C GLU A 459 39.04 -12.91 -19.68
N LEU A 460 38.02 -12.24 -19.16
CA LEU A 460 36.66 -12.74 -19.07
C LEU A 460 35.81 -12.03 -20.11
N ARG A 461 34.81 -12.74 -20.61
CA ARG A 461 33.74 -12.12 -21.39
C ARG A 461 32.48 -12.09 -20.55
N CYS A 462 31.96 -10.90 -20.27
CA CYS A 462 30.92 -10.68 -19.27
C CYS A 462 29.73 -9.92 -19.87
N ARG A 463 28.54 -10.09 -19.29
CA ARG A 463 27.36 -9.26 -19.56
C ARG A 463 26.89 -8.59 -18.27
N LEU A 464 26.46 -7.34 -18.36
CA LEU A 464 25.70 -6.70 -17.29
C LEU A 464 24.24 -7.10 -17.42
N GLN A 465 23.71 -7.80 -16.42
CA GLN A 465 22.29 -8.09 -16.28
C GLN A 465 21.63 -7.08 -15.35
N ARG A 466 20.48 -6.56 -15.78
CA ARG A 466 19.66 -5.61 -15.03
C ARG A 466 18.24 -6.15 -14.94
N VAL A 467 17.69 -6.23 -13.73
CA VAL A 467 16.28 -6.55 -13.50
C VAL A 467 15.61 -5.29 -12.99
N ILE A 468 14.75 -4.69 -13.81
CA ILE A 468 14.06 -3.43 -13.48
C ILE A 468 12.60 -3.74 -13.19
N SER A 469 12.14 -3.35 -12.01
CA SER A 469 10.82 -3.66 -11.48
C SER A 469 10.04 -2.40 -11.11
N LEU A 470 8.79 -2.31 -11.56
CA LEU A 470 7.81 -1.30 -11.17
C LEU A 470 6.64 -1.97 -10.47
N TYR A 471 6.51 -1.73 -9.17
CA TYR A 471 5.43 -2.29 -8.35
C TYR A 471 4.13 -1.51 -8.51
N LYS A 472 3.00 -2.15 -8.19
CA LYS A 472 1.70 -1.46 -8.09
C LYS A 472 1.81 -0.30 -7.10
N ASP A 473 1.22 0.85 -7.44
CA ASP A 473 1.18 2.06 -6.60
C ASP A 473 2.56 2.67 -6.27
N ALA A 474 3.65 2.19 -6.87
CA ALA A 474 4.99 2.70 -6.64
C ALA A 474 5.31 3.92 -7.50
N ASN A 475 5.92 4.93 -6.88
CA ASN A 475 6.57 6.06 -7.55
C ASN A 475 8.09 5.83 -7.71
N TYR A 476 8.54 4.59 -7.63
CA TYR A 476 9.94 4.21 -7.73
C TYR A 476 10.12 2.94 -8.58
N LEU A 477 11.32 2.80 -9.12
CA LEU A 477 11.82 1.58 -9.74
C LEU A 477 12.80 0.91 -8.79
N LEU A 478 12.73 -0.42 -8.70
CA LEU A 478 13.80 -1.23 -8.12
C LEU A 478 14.62 -1.86 -9.25
N GLU A 479 15.93 -1.76 -9.15
CA GLU A 479 16.89 -2.26 -10.12
C GLU A 479 17.89 -3.20 -9.45
N GLU A 480 17.93 -4.46 -9.88
CA GLU A 480 18.97 -5.41 -9.47
C GLU A 480 20.04 -5.54 -10.56
N LEU A 481 21.30 -5.43 -10.16
CA LEU A 481 22.47 -5.50 -11.04
C LEU A 481 23.33 -6.73 -10.72
N LYS A 482 23.72 -7.47 -11.75
CA LYS A 482 24.66 -8.61 -11.65
C LYS A 482 25.53 -8.70 -12.90
N ILE A 483 26.76 -9.21 -12.73
CA ILE A 483 27.62 -9.59 -13.84
C ILE A 483 27.45 -11.09 -14.12
N MET A 484 27.15 -11.40 -15.38
CA MET A 484 27.04 -12.76 -15.90
C MET A 484 28.29 -13.07 -16.73
N VAL A 485 28.90 -14.24 -16.52
CA VAL A 485 30.06 -14.66 -17.31
C VAL A 485 29.61 -15.48 -18.51
N VAL A 486 30.12 -15.13 -19.67
CA VAL A 486 29.92 -15.82 -20.95
C VAL A 486 31.08 -16.76 -21.27
N SER A 487 32.31 -16.33 -20.97
CA SER A 487 33.52 -17.13 -21.14
C SER A 487 34.47 -16.86 -19.98
N ASP A 488 34.95 -17.93 -19.36
CA ASP A 488 35.71 -17.91 -18.12
C ASP A 488 37.23 -17.78 -18.28
N GLY A 489 37.73 -17.78 -19.52
CA GLY A 489 39.17 -17.72 -19.81
C GLY A 489 39.96 -18.87 -19.18
N GLY A 490 39.31 -20.03 -18.97
CA GLY A 490 39.88 -21.22 -18.32
C GLY A 490 39.86 -21.18 -16.79
N LEU A 491 39.10 -20.26 -16.17
CA LEU A 491 38.84 -20.26 -14.73
C LEU A 491 37.61 -21.11 -14.40
N ASP A 492 37.64 -21.87 -13.31
CA ASP A 492 36.45 -22.55 -12.78
C ASP A 492 35.57 -21.53 -12.02
N ILE A 493 34.91 -20.64 -12.76
CA ILE A 493 34.14 -19.51 -12.21
C ILE A 493 32.85 -19.99 -11.56
N ASP A 494 32.35 -21.17 -11.91
CA ASP A 494 31.23 -21.81 -11.19
C ASP A 494 31.56 -22.04 -9.70
N LYS A 495 32.86 -22.12 -9.34
CA LYS A 495 33.33 -22.13 -7.93
C LYS A 495 33.54 -20.72 -7.34
N MET A 496 33.59 -19.69 -8.18
CA MET A 496 33.65 -18.29 -7.77
C MET A 496 32.24 -17.73 -7.68
N ALA A 497 31.59 -17.96 -6.54
CA ALA A 497 30.15 -17.71 -6.34
C ALA A 497 29.56 -16.43 -6.98
N LYS A 498 30.31 -15.31 -7.06
CA LYS A 498 29.93 -14.09 -7.80
C LYS A 498 31.15 -13.21 -8.13
N ILE A 499 31.15 -12.58 -9.30
CA ILE A 499 32.18 -11.62 -9.72
C ILE A 499 31.89 -10.20 -9.20
N PRO A 500 32.85 -9.53 -8.53
CA PRO A 500 32.67 -8.18 -8.01
C PRO A 500 32.87 -7.11 -9.09
N PHE A 501 32.00 -6.09 -9.14
CA PHE A 501 32.02 -5.01 -10.14
C PHE A 501 31.67 -3.65 -9.51
N GLY A 502 32.17 -2.56 -10.11
CA GLY A 502 31.75 -1.18 -9.82
C GLY A 502 31.08 -0.56 -11.04
N ILE A 503 30.18 0.41 -10.84
CA ILE A 503 29.52 1.12 -11.94
C ILE A 503 29.42 2.61 -11.66
N ARG A 504 29.30 3.41 -12.73
CA ARG A 504 28.85 4.80 -12.66
C ARG A 504 27.47 4.94 -13.29
N TYR A 505 26.58 5.61 -12.57
CA TYR A 505 25.36 6.14 -13.15
C TYR A 505 25.59 7.55 -13.68
N PHE A 506 24.96 7.84 -14.81
CA PHE A 506 24.81 9.17 -15.38
C PHE A 506 23.31 9.47 -15.57
N SER A 507 22.92 10.71 -15.31
CA SER A 507 21.58 11.22 -15.62
C SER A 507 21.67 12.63 -16.18
N TYR A 508 20.76 12.98 -17.09
CA TYR A 508 20.50 14.32 -17.56
C TYR A 508 19.02 14.64 -17.26
N ILE A 509 18.78 15.47 -16.25
CA ILE A 509 17.45 15.82 -15.74
C ILE A 509 17.39 17.33 -15.53
N ASN A 510 16.34 17.96 -16.04
CA ASN A 510 16.14 19.40 -15.90
C ASN A 510 15.41 19.73 -14.59
N PHE A 511 16.18 20.00 -13.53
CA PHE A 511 15.68 20.55 -12.26
C PHE A 511 15.63 22.08 -12.23
N GLY A 512 15.88 22.75 -13.35
CA GLY A 512 16.09 24.20 -13.39
C GLY A 512 17.45 24.63 -12.82
N ASN A 513 17.62 25.95 -12.62
CA ASN A 513 18.90 26.53 -12.18
C ASN A 513 19.14 26.49 -10.66
N ALA A 514 18.10 26.23 -9.88
CA ALA A 514 18.13 26.22 -8.42
C ALA A 514 17.95 24.79 -7.89
N ILE A 515 18.87 23.93 -8.28
CA ILE A 515 18.89 22.52 -7.87
C ILE A 515 19.39 22.40 -6.43
N GLU A 516 18.66 21.63 -5.62
CA GLU A 516 19.05 21.28 -4.27
C GLU A 516 19.39 19.79 -4.19
N CYS A 517 20.58 19.51 -3.67
CA CYS A 517 21.01 18.15 -3.36
C CYS A 517 21.01 17.93 -1.85
N LYS A 518 20.20 17.00 -1.40
CA LYS A 518 20.15 16.56 0.01
C LYS A 518 20.87 15.21 0.14
N ASP A 519 22.03 15.24 0.80
CA ASP A 519 22.84 14.08 1.16
C ASP A 519 23.37 14.32 2.59
N TYR A 520 22.62 13.85 3.60
CA TYR A 520 22.72 14.30 5.00
C TYR A 520 24.04 13.93 5.71
N TRP A 521 25.00 13.33 5.01
CA TRP A 521 26.32 12.96 5.57
C TRP A 521 27.52 13.49 4.77
N SER A 522 27.34 14.54 3.98
CA SER A 522 28.34 15.11 3.06
C SER A 522 29.67 15.61 3.68
N LYS A 523 29.84 15.58 5.00
CA LYS A 523 31.17 15.79 5.63
C LYS A 523 32.01 14.51 5.71
N VAL A 524 31.43 13.31 5.58
CA VAL A 524 32.12 12.02 5.57
C VAL A 524 31.43 11.07 4.58
N SER A 525 31.77 11.16 3.29
CA SER A 525 31.26 10.34 2.17
C SER A 525 31.03 8.85 2.51
N ARG A 526 29.81 8.50 2.98
CA ARG A 526 29.37 7.14 3.33
C ARG A 526 27.85 6.92 3.17
N SER A 527 27.10 7.88 2.65
CA SER A 527 25.65 7.73 2.47
C SER A 527 25.33 6.69 1.40
N LYS A 528 24.28 5.90 1.60
CA LYS A 528 23.77 4.90 0.65
C LYS A 528 22.61 5.41 -0.21
N TRP A 529 22.20 6.67 -0.01
CA TRP A 529 21.10 7.30 -0.71
C TRP A 529 21.33 8.81 -0.90
N PHE A 530 20.60 9.42 -1.83
CA PHE A 530 20.53 10.88 -1.97
C PHE A 530 19.16 11.29 -2.53
N ALA A 531 18.79 12.55 -2.34
CA ALA A 531 17.65 13.16 -2.99
C ALA A 531 18.07 14.45 -3.69
N VAL A 532 17.57 14.65 -4.91
CA VAL A 532 17.82 15.84 -5.73
C VAL A 532 16.49 16.38 -6.21
N GLY A 533 16.28 17.69 -6.10
CA GLY A 533 15.06 18.32 -6.56
C GLY A 533 15.18 19.84 -6.55
N THR A 534 14.05 20.52 -6.62
CA THR A 534 13.98 21.98 -6.51
C THR A 534 12.69 22.43 -5.84
N GLU A 535 12.72 23.55 -5.14
CA GLU A 535 11.53 24.17 -4.54
C GLU A 535 10.66 24.92 -5.57
N TRP A 536 11.18 25.17 -6.77
CA TRP A 536 10.46 25.91 -7.81
C TRP A 536 9.51 25.01 -8.58
N GLU A 537 8.25 25.43 -8.72
CA GLU A 537 7.23 24.72 -9.50
C GLU A 537 7.70 24.55 -10.96
N PRO A 538 7.63 23.33 -11.55
CA PRO A 538 6.84 22.17 -11.16
C PRO A 538 7.42 21.25 -10.06
N SER A 539 8.60 21.57 -9.53
CA SER A 539 9.28 20.84 -8.44
C SER A 539 9.51 19.35 -8.75
N PRO A 540 10.18 19.02 -9.88
CA PRO A 540 10.56 17.63 -10.15
C PRO A 540 11.58 17.15 -9.11
N GLY A 541 11.46 15.88 -8.74
CA GLY A 541 12.28 15.24 -7.72
C GLY A 541 12.79 13.88 -8.17
N TYR A 542 14.07 13.62 -7.89
CA TYR A 542 14.73 12.34 -8.12
C TYR A 542 15.47 11.86 -6.87
N GLY A 543 15.15 10.64 -6.45
CA GLY A 543 15.78 9.95 -5.35
C GLY A 543 16.57 8.74 -5.82
N PHE A 544 17.70 8.48 -5.17
CA PHE A 544 18.47 7.26 -5.38
C PHE A 544 18.81 6.61 -4.04
N ALA A 545 18.75 5.28 -3.98
CA ALA A 545 19.27 4.51 -2.86
C ALA A 545 19.83 3.16 -3.29
N SER A 546 20.78 2.59 -2.54
CA SER A 546 21.35 1.26 -2.85
C SER A 546 21.83 0.50 -1.61
N ASP A 547 21.95 -0.82 -1.71
CA ASP A 547 22.65 -1.65 -0.71
C ASP A 547 24.18 -1.46 -0.79
N ALA A 548 24.69 -1.16 -1.99
CA ALA A 548 26.06 -0.75 -2.24
C ALA A 548 26.33 0.66 -1.68
N ARG A 549 27.58 0.91 -1.27
CA ARG A 549 27.98 2.28 -0.92
C ARG A 549 28.08 3.08 -2.21
N LYS A 550 27.54 4.29 -2.24
CA LYS A 550 27.82 5.22 -3.34
C LYS A 550 29.00 6.13 -2.98
N ASP A 551 29.74 6.58 -3.99
CA ASP A 551 30.59 7.77 -3.85
C ASP A 551 29.70 9.03 -3.77
N ARG A 552 30.32 10.19 -3.61
CA ARG A 552 29.64 11.48 -3.65
C ARG A 552 28.93 11.68 -5.00
N MET A 553 27.64 11.98 -4.95
CA MET A 553 26.88 12.41 -6.11
C MET A 553 27.43 13.77 -6.60
N ARG A 554 27.68 13.86 -7.90
CA ARG A 554 28.25 15.03 -8.57
C ARG A 554 27.20 15.69 -9.45
N ASN A 555 27.05 16.99 -9.22
CA ASN A 555 26.32 17.93 -10.07
C ASN A 555 27.15 19.23 -10.13
N PRO A 556 27.58 19.70 -11.31
CA PRO A 556 27.46 19.03 -12.62
C PRO A 556 28.38 17.80 -12.74
N HIS A 557 28.13 16.95 -13.75
CA HIS A 557 29.06 15.92 -14.18
C HIS A 557 30.34 16.54 -14.75
N ARG A 558 31.51 16.06 -14.30
CA ARG A 558 32.81 16.70 -14.60
C ARG A 558 33.22 16.63 -16.06
N GLU A 559 32.93 15.50 -16.71
CA GLU A 559 33.33 15.22 -18.10
C GLU A 559 32.25 15.69 -19.09
N TYR A 560 31.29 16.52 -18.64
CA TYR A 560 30.27 17.05 -19.53
C TYR A 560 30.78 18.28 -20.29
N ASP A 561 30.75 18.19 -21.62
CA ASP A 561 31.33 19.18 -22.52
C ASP A 561 30.51 20.48 -22.63
N ASP A 562 29.18 20.38 -22.63
CA ASP A 562 28.30 21.54 -22.78
C ASP A 562 28.08 22.27 -21.45
N LYS A 563 28.87 23.32 -21.24
CA LYS A 563 28.81 24.20 -20.05
C LYS A 563 27.50 24.95 -19.88
N SER A 564 26.70 25.12 -20.93
CA SER A 564 25.40 25.78 -20.80
C SER A 564 24.34 24.89 -20.17
N ASN A 565 24.45 23.56 -20.35
CA ASN A 565 23.50 22.57 -19.84
C ASN A 565 24.08 21.64 -18.76
N GLU A 566 25.34 21.82 -18.34
CA GLU A 566 26.00 20.94 -17.38
C GLU A 566 25.26 20.84 -16.03
N HIS A 567 24.53 21.90 -15.63
CA HIS A 567 23.70 21.92 -14.42
C HIS A 567 22.60 20.85 -14.40
N LYS A 568 22.17 20.36 -15.56
CA LYS A 568 21.18 19.27 -15.71
C LYS A 568 21.78 17.88 -15.50
N THR A 569 23.10 17.76 -15.34
CA THR A 569 23.78 16.47 -15.30
C THR A 569 24.07 16.02 -13.88
N LEU A 570 23.81 14.73 -13.61
CA LEU A 570 24.12 14.08 -12.35
C LEU A 570 24.97 12.84 -12.62
N SER A 571 25.93 12.55 -11.74
CA SER A 571 26.64 11.27 -11.79
C SER A 571 27.07 10.80 -10.40
N TRP A 572 27.08 9.49 -10.19
CA TRP A 572 27.55 8.88 -8.96
C TRP A 572 28.05 7.46 -9.23
N ASP A 573 29.04 7.05 -8.44
CA ASP A 573 29.66 5.74 -8.53
C ASP A 573 29.10 4.82 -7.45
N LEU A 574 28.96 3.53 -7.74
CA LEU A 574 28.75 2.50 -6.74
C LEU A 574 30.06 1.80 -6.42
N SER A 575 30.28 1.55 -5.13
CA SER A 575 31.40 0.75 -4.65
C SER A 575 31.36 -0.64 -5.25
N VAL A 576 32.53 -1.26 -5.40
CA VAL A 576 32.66 -2.60 -5.93
C VAL A 576 31.86 -3.62 -5.08
N VAL A 577 30.87 -4.27 -5.71
CA VAL A 577 29.97 -5.26 -5.10
C VAL A 577 29.74 -6.45 -6.02
N GLN A 578 29.25 -7.57 -5.49
CA GLN A 578 28.93 -8.78 -6.28
C GLN A 578 27.54 -8.74 -6.91
N SER A 579 26.66 -7.92 -6.35
CA SER A 579 25.35 -7.56 -6.85
C SER A 579 24.97 -6.24 -6.19
N ALA A 580 24.14 -5.45 -6.86
CA ALA A 580 23.59 -4.23 -6.27
C ALA A 580 22.07 -4.24 -6.42
N LEU A 581 21.35 -3.89 -5.36
CA LEU A 581 19.94 -3.50 -5.41
C LEU A 581 19.88 -1.99 -5.30
N CYS A 582 19.27 -1.35 -6.29
CA CYS A 582 19.13 0.09 -6.40
C CYS A 582 17.65 0.48 -6.44
N LEU A 583 17.34 1.64 -5.88
CA LEU A 583 16.03 2.28 -5.93
C LEU A 583 16.17 3.63 -6.62
N HIS A 584 15.29 3.88 -7.60
CA HIS A 584 15.18 5.15 -8.31
C HIS A 584 13.78 5.69 -8.11
N LEU A 585 13.64 6.75 -7.30
CA LEU A 585 12.36 7.32 -6.90
C LEU A 585 12.10 8.63 -7.65
N PHE A 586 10.86 8.83 -8.07
CA PHE A 586 10.43 9.99 -8.83
C PHE A 586 9.26 10.67 -8.13
N LYS A 587 9.28 12.00 -8.09
CA LYS A 587 8.17 12.81 -7.57
C LYS A 587 8.04 14.12 -8.32
N ASN A 588 6.87 14.74 -8.17
CA ASN A 588 6.58 16.08 -8.65
C ASN A 588 5.78 16.86 -7.61
N GLY A 589 5.96 18.18 -7.55
CA GLY A 589 5.13 19.06 -6.72
C GLY A 589 5.41 19.01 -5.21
N GLU A 590 6.56 18.45 -4.79
CA GLU A 590 6.98 18.42 -3.39
C GLU A 590 8.40 18.99 -3.22
N PRO A 591 8.68 19.65 -2.08
CA PRO A 591 10.01 20.18 -1.81
C PRO A 591 11.03 19.05 -1.58
N PRO A 592 12.33 19.32 -1.81
CA PRO A 592 13.40 18.33 -1.67
C PRO A 592 13.47 17.63 -0.30
N ASP A 593 13.06 18.30 0.79
CA ASP A 593 13.09 17.73 2.15
C ASP A 593 12.08 16.59 2.35
N LYS A 594 10.91 16.66 1.69
CA LYS A 594 9.93 15.57 1.71
C LYS A 594 10.43 14.37 0.91
N LEU A 595 10.99 14.65 -0.27
CA LEU A 595 11.63 13.64 -1.12
C LEU A 595 12.74 12.91 -0.37
N GLN A 596 13.60 13.66 0.35
CA GLN A 596 14.67 13.08 1.16
C GLN A 596 14.14 12.06 2.17
N SER A 597 13.14 12.47 2.97
CA SER A 597 12.55 11.64 4.01
C SER A 597 11.96 10.34 3.43
N GLU A 598 11.35 10.43 2.24
CA GLU A 598 10.81 9.28 1.55
C GLU A 598 11.91 8.34 1.03
N VAL A 599 12.95 8.86 0.39
CA VAL A 599 14.07 8.04 -0.11
C VAL A 599 14.74 7.27 1.03
N GLU A 600 14.99 7.92 2.16
CA GLU A 600 15.57 7.28 3.35
C GLU A 600 14.67 6.17 3.89
N MET A 601 13.37 6.43 4.00
CA MET A 601 12.38 5.45 4.44
C MET A 601 12.33 4.25 3.49
N ARG A 602 12.27 4.48 2.17
CA ARG A 602 12.23 3.41 1.16
C ARG A 602 13.51 2.60 1.13
N TRP A 603 14.68 3.24 1.29
CA TRP A 603 15.95 2.55 1.41
C TRP A 603 15.94 1.58 2.60
N SER A 604 15.51 2.05 3.77
CA SER A 604 15.41 1.23 4.98
C SER A 604 14.45 0.05 4.78
N GLU A 605 13.29 0.30 4.17
CA GLU A 605 12.22 -0.70 4.02
C GLU A 605 12.45 -1.74 2.95
N LEU A 606 13.04 -1.35 1.81
CA LEU A 606 13.09 -2.18 0.61
C LEU A 606 14.49 -2.73 0.34
N ILE A 607 15.54 -2.10 0.88
CA ILE A 607 16.93 -2.42 0.57
C ILE A 607 17.69 -2.88 1.82
N ASP A 608 17.76 -2.06 2.87
CA ASP A 608 18.58 -2.37 4.05
C ASP A 608 17.96 -3.51 4.87
N LYS A 609 16.65 -3.44 5.09
CA LYS A 609 15.92 -4.36 5.97
C LYS A 609 14.58 -4.77 5.36
N PRO A 610 14.55 -5.41 4.17
CA PRO A 610 13.33 -5.85 3.52
C PRO A 610 12.53 -6.84 4.39
N ILE A 611 11.23 -6.93 4.12
CA ILE A 611 10.44 -8.07 4.62
C ILE A 611 10.85 -9.28 3.79
N THR A 612 11.27 -10.36 4.44
CA THR A 612 11.64 -11.61 3.77
C THR A 612 10.62 -12.70 4.06
N ALA A 613 10.56 -13.71 3.20
CA ALA A 613 9.74 -14.89 3.43
C ALA A 613 10.54 -16.17 3.20
N SER A 614 10.40 -17.15 4.09
CA SER A 614 11.00 -18.48 3.94
C SER A 614 9.97 -19.58 4.12
N LEU A 615 10.16 -20.68 3.39
CA LEU A 615 9.35 -21.88 3.56
C LEU A 615 9.63 -22.53 4.94
N GLN A 616 8.57 -22.96 5.61
CA GLN A 616 8.64 -23.67 6.89
C GLN A 616 8.79 -25.19 6.71
#